data_AF-A0A3D1SIH6-F1
#
_entry.id   AF-A0A3D1SIH6-F1
#
_cell.length_a   1.000
_cell.length_b   1.000
_cell.length_c   1.000
_cell.angle_alpha   90.00
_cell.angle_beta   90.00
_cell.angle_gamma   90.00
#
_symmetry.space_group_name_H-M   'P 1'
#
loop_
_entity.id
_entity.type
_entity.pdbx_description
1 polymer ?
#
loop_
_entity_poly.entity_id
_entity_poly.type
_entity_poly.pdbx_seq_one_letter_code
_entity_poly.pdbx_strand_id
1 'polypeptide(L)'
;MSIKESRLARSNADASVGRSLQEPEPHRFDTDLAQGLLAAADSISRSVLSLEAYLMDNPARHALPGISAFSSSVDEALRLLALALREGQPLIVFPDLQLAMHKLEHAGNLSKHNEARADLRFVIAEARRIIRNINTMKQLLATKKVEEEKVVR
;
A
#
# COMPACT_ATOMS: atom_id res chain seq x y z
N MET A 1 -4.16 -16.03 -0.41
CA MET A 1 -5.41 -15.32 -0.71
C MET A 1 -5.61 -15.34 -2.21
N SER A 2 -6.74 -15.86 -2.70
CA SER A 2 -7.06 -15.92 -4.14
C SER A 2 -7.54 -14.56 -4.65
N ILE A 3 -7.33 -14.23 -5.93
CA ILE A 3 -7.87 -13.01 -6.58
C ILE A 3 -9.38 -12.87 -6.34
N LYS A 4 -10.10 -14.00 -6.31
CA LYS A 4 -11.54 -14.03 -6.02
C LYS A 4 -11.86 -13.54 -4.60
N GLU A 5 -11.07 -13.96 -3.61
CA GLU A 5 -11.21 -13.53 -2.21
C GLU A 5 -10.91 -12.04 -2.06
N SER A 6 -9.88 -11.54 -2.76
CA SER A 6 -9.53 -10.11 -2.76
C SER A 6 -10.65 -9.24 -3.35
N ARG A 7 -11.25 -9.66 -4.48
CA ARG A 7 -12.38 -8.95 -5.09
C ARG A 7 -13.63 -8.96 -4.20
N LEU A 8 -13.90 -10.08 -3.53
CA LEU A 8 -15.03 -10.18 -2.59
C LEU A 8 -14.82 -9.30 -1.36
N ALA A 9 -13.63 -9.33 -0.76
CA ALA A 9 -13.28 -8.47 0.38
C ALA A 9 -13.47 -6.99 0.05
N ARG A 10 -13.04 -6.56 -1.15
CA ARG A 10 -13.29 -5.20 -1.65
C ARG A 10 -14.77 -4.89 -1.75
N SER A 11 -15.54 -5.72 -2.45
CA SER A 11 -16.98 -5.47 -2.64
C SER A 11 -17.73 -5.36 -1.29
N ASN A 12 -17.33 -6.17 -0.32
CA ASN A 12 -17.90 -6.12 1.02
C ASN A 12 -17.52 -4.82 1.76
N ALA A 13 -16.29 -4.37 1.60
CA ALA A 13 -15.83 -3.11 2.20
C ALA A 13 -16.56 -1.90 1.58
N ASP A 14 -16.65 -1.83 0.25
CA ASP A 14 -17.38 -0.78 -0.47
C ASP A 14 -18.86 -0.75 -0.06
N ALA A 15 -19.49 -1.92 0.06
CA ALA A 15 -20.88 -2.03 0.53
C ALA A 15 -21.05 -1.60 2.00
N SER A 16 -20.09 -1.88 2.88
CA SER A 16 -20.14 -1.42 4.27
C SER A 16 -19.99 0.09 4.38
N VAL A 17 -19.10 0.73 3.61
CA VAL A 17 -19.00 2.20 3.52
C VAL A 17 -20.30 2.80 3.00
N GLY A 18 -20.85 2.24 1.93
CA GLY A 18 -22.13 2.69 1.38
C GLY A 18 -23.28 2.61 2.39
N ARG A 19 -23.34 1.55 3.22
CA ARG A 19 -24.36 1.39 4.26
C ARG A 19 -24.22 2.42 5.38
N SER A 20 -23.01 2.67 5.88
CA SER A 20 -22.84 3.60 7.01
C SER A 20 -23.12 5.05 6.64
N LEU A 21 -22.89 5.44 5.37
CA LEU A 21 -23.35 6.75 4.88
C LEU A 21 -24.88 6.94 5.03
N GLN A 22 -25.64 5.86 5.00
CA GLN A 22 -27.10 5.86 5.18
C GLN A 22 -27.54 5.69 6.64
N GLU A 23 -26.61 5.41 7.57
CA GLU A 23 -26.92 5.26 8.98
C GLU A 23 -27.05 6.63 9.69
N PRO A 24 -27.90 6.75 10.73
CA PRO A 24 -27.96 7.94 11.57
C PRO A 24 -26.62 8.24 12.24
N GLU A 25 -26.27 9.52 12.35
CA GLU A 25 -25.02 10.06 12.96
C GLU A 25 -24.41 9.23 14.11
N PRO A 26 -25.14 8.83 15.17
CA PRO A 26 -24.53 8.10 16.28
C PRO A 26 -23.97 6.70 15.95
N HIS A 27 -24.26 6.17 14.76
CA HIS A 27 -23.77 4.86 14.29
C HIS A 27 -22.80 4.97 13.10
N ARG A 28 -22.53 6.19 12.61
CA ARG A 28 -21.59 6.38 11.50
C ARG A 28 -20.18 6.10 11.98
N PHE A 29 -19.50 5.18 11.30
CA PHE A 29 -18.04 5.13 11.43
C PHE A 29 -17.43 6.31 10.68
N ASP A 30 -16.15 6.57 10.95
CA ASP A 30 -15.36 7.57 10.22
C ASP A 30 -15.25 7.16 8.73
N THR A 31 -16.19 7.69 7.94
CA THR A 31 -16.38 7.34 6.52
C THR A 31 -15.26 7.90 5.66
N ASP A 32 -14.71 9.06 6.02
CA ASP A 32 -13.59 9.69 5.32
C ASP A 32 -12.31 8.85 5.51
N LEU A 33 -12.04 8.39 6.74
CA LEU A 33 -10.95 7.45 7.00
C LEU A 33 -11.12 6.14 6.23
N ALA A 34 -12.32 5.54 6.31
CA ALA A 34 -12.59 4.27 5.63
C ALA A 34 -12.43 4.39 4.10
N GLN A 35 -12.94 5.47 3.51
CA GLN A 35 -12.83 5.73 2.08
C GLN A 35 -11.39 6.04 1.66
N GLY A 36 -10.64 6.80 2.47
CA GLY A 36 -9.21 7.07 2.23
C GLY A 36 -8.37 5.79 2.25
N LEU A 37 -8.60 4.91 3.23
CA LEU A 37 -7.92 3.62 3.33
C LEU A 37 -8.24 2.71 2.14
N LEU A 38 -9.51 2.63 1.74
CA LEU A 38 -9.95 1.84 0.58
C LEU A 38 -9.35 2.36 -0.73
N ALA A 39 -9.32 3.68 -0.92
CA ALA A 39 -8.73 4.29 -2.11
C ALA A 39 -7.22 3.99 -2.20
N ALA A 40 -6.49 4.07 -1.08
CA ALA A 40 -5.08 3.71 -1.02
C ALA A 40 -4.83 2.23 -1.34
N ALA A 41 -5.66 1.34 -0.77
CA ALA A 41 -5.61 -0.09 -1.06
C ALA A 41 -5.88 -0.40 -2.54
N ASP A 42 -6.89 0.23 -3.17
CA ASP A 42 -7.18 0.07 -4.59
C ASP A 42 -6.01 0.55 -5.47
N SER A 43 -5.39 1.68 -5.13
CA SER A 43 -4.21 2.15 -5.85
C SER A 43 -3.03 1.18 -5.73
N ILE A 44 -2.84 0.52 -4.60
CA ILE A 44 -1.80 -0.51 -4.43
C ILE A 44 -2.12 -1.71 -5.32
N SER A 45 -3.36 -2.22 -5.29
CA SER A 45 -3.78 -3.35 -6.15
C SER A 45 -3.58 -3.06 -7.64
N ARG A 46 -3.91 -1.85 -8.10
CA ARG A 46 -3.67 -1.43 -9.49
C ARG A 46 -2.19 -1.40 -9.83
N SER A 47 -1.33 -0.97 -8.91
CA SER A 47 0.12 -0.93 -9.13
C SER A 47 0.67 -2.35 -9.28
N VAL A 48 0.22 -3.29 -8.43
CA VAL A 48 0.58 -4.71 -8.53
C VAL A 48 0.13 -5.33 -9.85
N LEU A 49 -1.12 -5.11 -10.26
CA LEU A 49 -1.63 -5.61 -11.55
C LEU A 49 -0.86 -5.02 -12.75
N SER A 50 -0.48 -3.74 -12.67
CA SER A 50 0.31 -3.09 -13.72
C SER A 50 1.73 -3.67 -13.79
N LEU A 51 2.33 -3.97 -12.64
CA LEU A 51 3.59 -4.70 -12.57
C LEU A 51 3.45 -6.10 -13.16
N GLU A 52 2.43 -6.88 -12.79
CA GLU A 52 2.18 -8.22 -13.34
C GLU A 52 2.02 -8.20 -14.86
N ALA A 53 1.21 -7.30 -15.40
CA ALA A 53 1.04 -7.14 -16.84
C ALA A 53 2.38 -6.85 -17.54
N TYR A 54 3.17 -5.92 -16.97
CA TYR A 54 4.51 -5.64 -17.44
C TYR A 54 5.43 -6.88 -17.41
N LEU A 55 5.32 -7.74 -16.37
CA LEU A 55 6.08 -8.99 -16.31
C LEU A 55 5.66 -10.00 -17.38
N MET A 56 4.39 -10.01 -17.80
CA MET A 56 3.89 -10.87 -18.88
C MET A 56 4.41 -10.40 -20.25
N ASP A 57 4.41 -9.09 -20.48
CA ASP A 57 4.87 -8.49 -21.74
C ASP A 57 6.41 -8.52 -21.88
N ASN A 58 7.14 -8.64 -20.76
CA ASN A 58 8.61 -8.61 -20.70
C ASN A 58 9.18 -9.86 -20.01
N PRO A 59 9.10 -11.05 -20.66
CA PRO A 59 9.53 -12.32 -20.06
C PRO A 59 11.06 -12.46 -19.95
N ALA A 60 11.83 -11.80 -20.83
CA ALA A 60 13.30 -11.85 -20.85
C ALA A 60 13.99 -10.79 -19.96
N ARG A 61 13.26 -10.20 -19.01
CA ARG A 61 13.79 -9.15 -18.14
C ARG A 61 14.87 -9.69 -17.20
N HIS A 62 15.85 -8.84 -16.90
CA HIS A 62 16.86 -9.13 -15.89
C HIS A 62 16.27 -8.91 -14.49
N ALA A 63 16.66 -9.75 -13.53
CA ALA A 63 16.29 -9.56 -12.13
C ALA A 63 16.85 -8.23 -11.62
N LEU A 64 15.98 -7.41 -11.00
CA LEU A 64 16.37 -6.13 -10.42
C LEU A 64 17.09 -6.36 -9.09
N PRO A 65 18.38 -5.99 -8.95
CA PRO A 65 19.07 -6.15 -7.67
C PRO A 65 18.36 -5.40 -6.55
N GLY A 66 18.25 -6.03 -5.38
CA GLY A 66 17.59 -5.43 -4.20
C GLY A 66 16.06 -5.51 -4.19
N ILE A 67 15.41 -6.00 -5.26
CA ILE A 67 13.94 -6.08 -5.31
C ILE A 67 13.33 -6.97 -4.22
N SER A 68 14.01 -8.06 -3.84
CA SER A 68 13.56 -8.96 -2.78
C SER A 68 13.53 -8.26 -1.41
N ALA A 69 14.62 -7.58 -1.03
CA ALA A 69 14.68 -6.82 0.23
C ALA A 69 13.66 -5.68 0.27
N PHE A 70 13.43 -5.02 -0.87
CA PHE A 70 12.36 -4.04 -1.01
C PHE A 70 10.98 -4.66 -0.79
N SER A 71 10.68 -5.77 -1.47
CA SER A 71 9.42 -6.51 -1.32
C SER A 71 9.15 -6.89 0.14
N SER A 72 10.15 -7.44 0.84
CA SER A 72 10.01 -7.81 2.25
C SER A 72 9.68 -6.61 3.15
N SER A 73 10.22 -5.43 2.84
CA SER A 73 9.91 -4.20 3.60
C SER A 73 8.46 -3.75 3.35
N VAL A 74 7.98 -3.86 2.12
CA VAL A 74 6.59 -3.55 1.73
C VAL A 74 5.62 -4.54 2.37
N ASP A 75 5.91 -5.84 2.33
CA ASP A 75 5.09 -6.89 2.93
C ASP A 75 4.95 -6.68 4.44
N GLU A 76 6.05 -6.37 5.12
CA GLU A 76 6.04 -6.07 6.54
C GLU A 76 5.21 -4.82 6.86
N ALA A 77 5.33 -3.76 6.05
CA ALA A 77 4.53 -2.56 6.22
C ALA A 77 3.01 -2.84 6.08
N LEU A 78 2.62 -3.60 5.06
CA LEU A 78 1.22 -3.97 4.83
C LEU A 78 0.69 -4.87 5.95
N ARG A 79 1.51 -5.80 6.44
CA ARG A 79 1.17 -6.67 7.58
C ARG A 79 0.90 -5.84 8.84
N LEU A 80 1.77 -4.87 9.14
CA LEU A 80 1.62 -3.97 10.29
C LEU A 80 0.36 -3.08 10.17
N LEU A 81 0.08 -2.56 8.97
CA LEU A 81 -1.17 -1.81 8.72
C LEU A 81 -2.41 -2.69 8.95
N ALA A 82 -2.41 -3.92 8.44
CA ALA A 82 -3.51 -4.86 8.63
C ALA A 82 -3.72 -5.21 10.11
N LEU A 83 -2.63 -5.37 10.87
CA LEU A 83 -2.71 -5.59 12.32
C LEU A 83 -3.29 -4.39 13.05
N ALA A 84 -2.80 -3.18 12.76
CA ALA A 84 -3.31 -1.95 13.37
C ALA A 84 -4.81 -1.77 13.11
N LEU A 85 -5.27 -2.05 11.89
CA LEU A 85 -6.68 -1.98 11.52
C LEU A 85 -7.53 -3.03 12.24
N ARG A 86 -7.05 -4.27 12.36
CA ARG A 86 -7.81 -5.38 12.94
C ARG A 86 -7.87 -5.31 14.47
N GLU A 87 -6.77 -4.93 15.09
CA GLU A 87 -6.59 -5.05 16.55
C GLU A 87 -6.64 -3.69 17.26
N GLY A 88 -6.81 -2.59 16.50
CA GLY A 88 -6.80 -1.22 17.04
C GLY A 88 -5.44 -0.83 17.66
N GLN A 89 -4.38 -1.55 17.33
CA GLN A 89 -3.06 -1.35 17.93
C GLN A 89 -2.32 -0.18 17.27
N PRO A 90 -1.58 0.63 18.06
CA PRO A 90 -0.79 1.72 17.51
C PRO A 90 0.39 1.19 16.67
N LEU A 91 0.68 1.88 15.56
CA LEU A 91 1.86 1.63 14.73
C LEU A 91 3.11 2.20 15.42
N ILE A 92 3.71 1.44 16.35
CA ILE A 92 4.88 1.89 17.13
C ILE A 92 6.17 1.76 16.31
N VAL A 93 6.35 0.65 15.60
CA VAL A 93 7.52 0.39 14.77
C VAL A 93 7.04 0.17 13.34
N PHE A 94 7.56 0.96 12.41
CA PHE A 94 7.20 0.88 11.00
C PHE A 94 8.46 0.90 10.14
N PRO A 95 8.60 0.03 9.14
CA PRO A 95 9.79 -0.02 8.30
C PRO A 95 10.00 1.31 7.54
N ASP A 96 11.26 1.70 7.39
CA ASP A 96 11.62 2.87 6.57
C ASP A 96 11.58 2.50 5.08
N LEU A 97 10.40 2.72 4.49
CA LEU A 97 10.16 2.44 3.07
C LEU A 97 10.91 3.40 2.14
N GLN A 98 11.24 4.62 2.60
CA GLN A 98 12.04 5.55 1.78
C GLN A 98 13.47 5.06 1.68
N LEU A 99 14.05 4.59 2.79
CA LEU A 99 15.36 3.94 2.77
C LEU A 99 15.36 2.68 1.90
N ALA A 100 14.31 1.86 1.97
CA ALA A 100 14.16 0.68 1.10
C ALA A 100 14.11 1.08 -0.39
N MET A 101 13.39 2.16 -0.73
CA MET A 101 13.32 2.70 -2.09
C MET A 101 14.69 3.19 -2.57
N HIS A 102 15.40 3.96 -1.75
CA HIS A 102 16.73 4.47 -2.10
C HIS A 102 17.72 3.33 -2.35
N LYS A 103 17.68 2.26 -1.55
CA LYS A 103 18.50 1.06 -1.77
C LYS A 103 18.15 0.38 -3.09
N LEU A 104 16.87 0.26 -3.43
CA LEU A 104 16.41 -0.31 -4.70
C LEU A 104 16.89 0.52 -5.91
N GLU A 105 16.72 1.84 -5.85
CA GLU A 105 17.16 2.76 -6.91
C GLU A 105 18.68 2.73 -7.09
N HIS A 106 19.42 2.74 -5.98
CA HIS A 106 20.88 2.67 -6.02
C HIS A 106 21.36 1.35 -6.64
N ALA A 107 20.76 0.21 -6.23
CA ALA A 107 21.08 -1.10 -6.77
C ALA A 107 20.72 -1.21 -8.28
N GLY A 108 19.61 -0.59 -8.70
CA GLY A 108 19.21 -0.50 -10.11
C GLY A 108 20.17 0.34 -10.96
N ASN A 109 20.67 1.46 -10.43
CA ASN A 109 21.61 2.33 -11.12
C ASN A 109 23.01 1.71 -11.33
N LEU A 110 23.41 0.77 -10.48
CA LEU A 110 24.66 0.02 -10.60
C LEU A 110 24.58 -1.12 -11.64
N SER A 111 23.39 -1.40 -12.17
CA SER A 111 23.18 -2.47 -13.15
C SER A 111 23.72 -2.05 -14.53
N LYS A 112 24.57 -2.89 -15.14
CA LYS A 112 25.34 -2.58 -16.37
C LYS A 112 24.53 -2.68 -17.68
N HIS A 113 23.24 -3.00 -17.62
CA HIS A 113 22.41 -3.27 -18.80
C HIS A 113 21.63 -2.01 -19.27
N ASN A 114 22.09 -1.38 -20.37
CA ASN A 114 21.58 -0.09 -20.86
C ASN A 114 20.20 -0.15 -21.55
N GLU A 115 19.81 -1.28 -22.16
CA GLU A 115 18.49 -1.45 -22.81
C GLU A 115 17.32 -1.46 -21.79
N ALA A 116 17.62 -1.69 -20.51
CA ALA A 116 16.66 -1.85 -19.42
C ALA A 116 16.25 -0.56 -18.68
N ARG A 117 16.64 0.64 -19.16
CA ARG A 117 16.41 1.90 -18.42
C ARG A 117 14.96 2.41 -18.47
N ALA A 118 14.20 2.19 -19.55
CA ALA A 118 12.79 2.60 -19.62
C ALA A 118 11.90 1.68 -18.77
N ASP A 119 12.12 0.39 -18.91
CA ASP A 119 11.57 -0.71 -18.14
C ASP A 119 11.80 -0.59 -16.63
N LEU A 120 13.03 -0.24 -16.24
CA LEU A 120 13.36 0.02 -14.85
C LEU A 120 12.61 1.26 -14.31
N ARG A 121 12.43 2.31 -15.12
CA ARG A 121 11.67 3.49 -14.70
C ARG A 121 10.21 3.15 -14.39
N PHE A 122 9.59 2.24 -15.14
CA PHE A 122 8.23 1.78 -14.86
C PHE A 122 8.15 1.06 -13.50
N VAL A 123 9.01 0.06 -13.28
CA VAL A 123 9.05 -0.69 -12.02
C VAL A 123 9.28 0.23 -10.82
N ILE A 124 10.23 1.17 -10.95
CA ILE A 124 10.54 2.17 -9.93
C ILE A 124 9.36 3.13 -9.70
N ALA A 125 8.64 3.54 -10.76
CA ALA A 125 7.47 4.41 -10.63
C ALA A 125 6.32 3.73 -9.87
N GLU A 126 6.02 2.47 -10.19
CA GLU A 126 5.00 1.69 -9.49
C GLU A 126 5.41 1.38 -8.04
N ALA A 127 6.69 1.06 -7.78
CA ALA A 127 7.21 0.89 -6.43
C ALA A 127 7.03 2.17 -5.59
N ARG A 128 7.36 3.35 -6.13
CA ARG A 128 7.10 4.63 -5.45
C ARG A 128 5.62 4.87 -5.21
N ARG A 129 4.75 4.49 -6.14
CA ARG A 129 3.29 4.61 -5.98
C ARG A 129 2.78 3.75 -4.84
N ILE A 130 3.27 2.52 -4.71
CA ILE A 130 2.96 1.63 -3.59
C ILE A 130 3.37 2.28 -2.26
N ILE A 131 4.63 2.75 -2.15
CA ILE A 131 5.14 3.38 -0.93
C ILE A 131 4.33 4.63 -0.54
N ARG A 132 3.98 5.47 -1.51
CA ARG A 132 3.15 6.66 -1.25
C ARG A 132 1.81 6.26 -0.62
N ASN A 133 1.11 5.29 -1.19
CA ASN A 133 -0.18 4.84 -0.67
C ASN A 133 -0.04 4.19 0.72
N ILE A 134 1.01 3.41 0.96
CA ILE A 134 1.29 2.85 2.30
C ILE A 134 1.52 3.97 3.33
N ASN A 135 2.29 4.99 2.97
CA ASN A 135 2.50 6.15 3.84
C ASN A 135 1.22 6.94 4.08
N THR A 136 0.35 7.08 3.07
CA THR A 136 -0.98 7.67 3.23
C THR A 136 -1.81 6.89 4.25
N MET A 137 -1.87 5.56 4.14
CA MET A 137 -2.58 4.72 5.12
C MET A 137 -2.02 4.89 6.53
N LYS A 138 -0.69 4.91 6.67
CA LYS A 138 -0.02 5.17 7.96
C LYS A 138 -0.41 6.53 8.55
N GLN A 139 -0.42 7.58 7.73
CA GLN A 139 -0.78 8.94 8.17
C GLN A 139 -2.25 9.03 8.58
N LEU A 140 -3.16 8.48 7.78
CA LEU A 140 -4.59 8.45 8.09
C LEU A 140 -4.86 7.77 9.45
N LEU A 141 -4.20 6.64 9.71
CA LEU A 141 -4.32 5.93 10.99
C LEU A 141 -3.69 6.69 12.16
N ALA A 142 -2.61 7.44 11.93
CA ALA A 142 -1.99 8.28 12.96
C ALA A 142 -2.88 9.47 13.32
N THR A 143 -3.49 10.14 12.33
CA THR A 143 -4.36 11.31 12.55
C THR A 143 -5.61 10.94 13.35
N LYS A 144 -6.27 9.83 13.02
CA LYS A 144 -7.46 9.36 13.76
C LYS A 144 -7.19 9.20 15.26
N LYS A 145 -6.02 8.64 15.61
CA LYS A 145 -5.65 8.43 17.00
C LYS A 145 -5.49 9.74 17.78
N VAL A 146 -4.98 10.80 17.12
CA VAL A 146 -4.82 12.13 17.74
C VAL A 146 -6.18 12.76 18.04
N GLU A 147 -7.19 12.51 17.21
CA GLU A 147 -8.56 13.01 17.44
C GLU A 147 -9.24 12.27 18.60
N GLU A 148 -9.11 10.93 18.65
CA GLU A 148 -9.63 10.12 19.77
C GLU A 148 -9.00 10.51 21.12
N GLU A 149 -7.70 10.83 21.17
CA GLU A 149 -7.02 11.27 22.39
C GLU A 149 -7.42 12.69 22.84
N LYS A 150 -7.89 13.56 21.92
CA LYS A 150 -8.35 14.93 22.24
C LYS A 150 -9.78 14.97 22.77
N VAL A 151 -10.65 14.07 22.35
CA VAL A 151 -12.07 14.03 22.78
C VAL A 151 -12.21 13.52 24.23
N VAL A 152 -11.20 12.84 24.77
CA VAL A 152 -11.19 12.26 26.12
C VAL A 152 -10.57 13.20 27.17
N ARG A 153 -10.07 14.39 26.78
CA ARG A 153 -9.50 15.40 27.68
C ARG A 153 -10.38 16.64 27.79
#